data_AF-A0A811MIR3-F1
#
_entry.id   AF-A0A811MIR3-F1
#
_cell.length_a   1.000
_cell.length_b   1.000
_cell.length_c   1.000
_cell.angle_alpha   90.00
_cell.angle_beta   90.00
_cell.angle_gamma   90.00
#
_symmetry.space_group_name_H-M   'P 1'
#
loop_
_entity.id
_entity.type
_entity.pdbx_description
1 polymer ?
#
loop_
_entity_poly.entity_id
_entity_poly.type
_entity_poly.pdbx_seq_one_letter_code
_entity_poly.pdbx_strand_id
1 'polypeptide(L)'
;MELSTLVVAKNKKNRARHPAVVLVLLACACAGGIAPASGAGGGRWDLLQRSIGVSAMHMQLLHNDRVIIFDRTDFGRSNLSLPDGRCRVNPRERVLPRGDCTAHSAEYDVAANAFRPLSICTDTWCSSGTVTPDGTLVQTGYWNDGFRNARTMPACGGTGDDKSCDWSEKQDALAANRWYATNQILPDGRTFIFGGRRQFSYEFYPKAGPSDTSVVQMPFLVQTKDPEENHLYPFVHLNIDGNLFIFSNNRAVLLDYKSNRIVRTYPVLGDGDPRNYPSSGSSVLLPLKPNPTEAEVLVCGGAAAGSYNATKGGAGTFVPALTTCGRIKITDAAPAVFVTVSSRSSCPAAQRQDYQR
;
A
#
# COMPACT_ATOMS: atom_id res chain seq x y z
N MET A 1 -7.80 2.64 -19.23
CA MET A 1 -8.91 1.96 -18.54
C MET A 1 -8.38 0.67 -17.93
N GLU A 2 -7.48 0.74 -16.93
CA GLU A 2 -6.87 -0.45 -16.33
C GLU A 2 -7.94 -1.42 -15.82
N LEU A 3 -7.94 -2.63 -16.38
CA LEU A 3 -8.74 -3.75 -15.89
C LEU A 3 -8.13 -4.22 -14.59
N SER A 4 -8.55 -3.62 -13.48
CA SER A 4 -8.26 -4.12 -12.14
C SER A 4 -8.97 -5.48 -11.97
N THR A 5 -8.22 -6.55 -12.21
CA THR A 5 -8.68 -7.93 -12.02
C THR A 5 -8.35 -8.35 -10.60
N LEU A 6 -9.36 -8.68 -9.80
CA LEU A 6 -9.13 -9.19 -8.45
C LEU A 6 -8.86 -10.70 -8.49
N VAL A 7 -7.71 -11.10 -7.95
CA VAL A 7 -7.27 -12.50 -7.94
C VAL A 7 -6.85 -12.89 -6.53
N VAL A 8 -7.31 -14.04 -6.04
CA VAL A 8 -6.90 -14.58 -4.73
C VAL A 8 -6.05 -15.83 -4.91
N ALA A 9 -4.99 -15.93 -4.11
CA ALA A 9 -4.14 -17.11 -4.01
C ALA A 9 -4.70 -18.08 -2.96
N LYS A 10 -4.96 -19.34 -3.35
CA LYS A 10 -5.35 -20.41 -2.42
C LYS A 10 -4.29 -21.49 -2.32
N ASN A 11 -4.08 -22.00 -1.10
CA ASN A 11 -3.20 -23.14 -0.82
C ASN A 11 -3.99 -24.45 -0.90
N LYS A 12 -3.45 -25.45 -1.61
CA LYS A 12 -4.16 -26.70 -1.89
C LYS A 12 -4.08 -27.66 -0.68
N LYS A 13 -5.21 -27.93 0.00
CA LYS A 13 -5.30 -29.08 0.93
C LYS A 13 -5.44 -30.37 0.12
N ASN A 14 -4.52 -31.30 0.30
CA ASN A 14 -4.54 -32.62 -0.33
C ASN A 14 -5.76 -33.43 0.14
N ARG A 15 -6.66 -33.77 -0.78
CA ARG A 15 -7.57 -34.91 -0.63
C ARG A 15 -7.15 -36.01 -1.62
N ALA A 16 -7.00 -37.22 -1.09
CA ALA A 16 -6.53 -38.41 -1.78
C ALA A 16 -7.41 -38.80 -2.99
N ARG A 17 -6.78 -39.33 -4.04
CA ARG A 17 -7.40 -39.82 -5.28
C ARG A 17 -7.60 -41.34 -5.23
N HIS A 18 -8.67 -41.82 -5.83
CA HIS A 18 -8.78 -43.19 -6.38
C HIS A 18 -8.98 -43.13 -7.90
N PRO A 19 -8.48 -44.11 -8.67
CA PRO A 19 -8.29 -43.98 -10.11
C PRO A 19 -9.49 -44.52 -10.89
N ALA A 20 -9.85 -43.84 -11.98
CA ALA A 20 -10.62 -44.43 -13.07
C ALA A 20 -9.96 -44.00 -14.39
N VAL A 21 -9.75 -44.99 -15.25
CA VAL A 21 -9.01 -44.97 -16.51
C VAL A 21 -9.94 -44.56 -17.66
N VAL A 22 -9.35 -44.17 -18.81
CA VAL A 22 -9.93 -44.12 -20.18
C VAL A 22 -10.62 -42.77 -20.51
N LEU A 23 -10.40 -42.05 -21.62
CA LEU A 23 -9.86 -42.31 -22.95
C LEU A 23 -9.21 -41.02 -23.51
N VAL A 24 -8.14 -41.16 -24.31
CA VAL A 24 -7.51 -40.08 -25.07
C VAL A 24 -8.32 -39.80 -26.35
N LEU A 25 -8.73 -38.55 -26.55
CA LEU A 25 -9.12 -38.02 -27.85
C LEU A 25 -8.37 -36.71 -28.08
N LEU A 26 -7.36 -36.76 -28.95
CA LEU A 26 -6.65 -35.58 -29.47
C LEU A 26 -7.62 -34.80 -30.36
N ALA A 27 -7.93 -33.56 -29.95
CA ALA A 27 -8.40 -32.53 -30.87
C ALA A 27 -7.49 -31.31 -30.67
N CYS A 28 -6.62 -31.06 -31.66
CA CYS A 28 -5.86 -29.83 -31.79
C CYS A 28 -6.83 -28.64 -31.92
N ALA A 29 -7.02 -27.90 -30.84
CA ALA A 29 -7.52 -26.53 -30.88
C ALA A 29 -6.41 -25.61 -30.38
N CYS A 30 -5.78 -24.90 -31.31
CA CYS A 30 -4.86 -23.80 -31.02
C CYS A 30 -5.66 -22.66 -30.38
N ALA A 31 -5.81 -22.70 -29.06
CA ALA A 31 -6.19 -21.54 -28.26
C ALA A 31 -4.97 -21.18 -27.39
N GLY A 32 -4.38 -20.02 -27.65
CA GLY A 32 -3.30 -19.45 -26.84
C GLY A 32 -3.80 -19.13 -25.44
N GLY A 33 -3.83 -20.15 -24.58
CA GLY A 33 -4.05 -20.00 -23.15
C GLY A 33 -2.72 -19.76 -22.45
N ILE A 34 -2.61 -18.65 -21.73
CA ILE A 34 -1.53 -18.40 -20.78
C ILE A 34 -1.59 -19.52 -19.72
N ALA A 35 -0.66 -20.46 -19.78
CA ALA A 35 -0.50 -21.45 -18.72
C ALA A 35 0.14 -20.76 -17.51
N PRO A 36 -0.47 -20.79 -16.31
CA PRO A 36 0.17 -20.26 -15.13
C PRO A 36 1.36 -21.16 -14.77
N ALA A 37 2.52 -20.54 -14.58
CA ALA A 37 3.75 -21.23 -14.19
C ALA A 37 3.53 -21.97 -12.86
N SER A 38 3.54 -23.30 -12.90
CA SER A 38 3.42 -24.14 -11.71
C SER A 38 4.80 -24.36 -11.08
N GLY A 39 5.17 -23.51 -10.13
CA GLY A 39 6.24 -23.82 -9.17
C GLY A 39 5.80 -24.94 -8.21
N ALA A 40 6.73 -25.80 -7.80
CA ALA A 40 6.51 -27.13 -7.19
C ALA A 40 5.82 -27.19 -5.79
N GLY A 41 5.01 -26.20 -5.42
CA GLY A 41 4.02 -26.25 -4.33
C GLY A 41 2.66 -25.65 -4.72
N GLY A 42 2.43 -25.56 -6.04
CA GLY A 42 1.46 -24.75 -6.79
C GLY A 42 0.31 -24.10 -6.02
N GLY A 43 0.50 -22.82 -5.69
CA GLY A 43 -0.62 -21.91 -5.45
C GLY A 43 -1.50 -21.83 -6.71
N ARG A 44 -2.81 -21.61 -6.52
CA ARG A 44 -3.76 -21.39 -7.60
C ARG A 44 -4.27 -19.95 -7.57
N TRP A 45 -4.37 -19.36 -8.75
CA TRP A 45 -5.05 -18.09 -8.97
C TRP A 45 -6.50 -18.34 -9.39
N ASP A 46 -7.43 -17.72 -8.67
CA ASP A 46 -8.85 -17.71 -9.01
C ASP A 46 -9.30 -16.29 -9.39
N LEU A 47 -9.92 -16.17 -10.56
CA LEU A 47 -10.62 -14.96 -10.94
C LEU A 47 -11.90 -14.83 -10.09
N LEU A 48 -12.00 -13.77 -9.31
CA LEU A 48 -13.19 -13.53 -8.47
C LEU A 48 -14.21 -12.64 -9.18
N GLN A 49 -13.76 -11.48 -9.64
CA GLN A 49 -14.55 -10.50 -10.40
C GLN A 49 -13.72 -10.01 -11.59
N ARG A 50 -14.35 -9.89 -12.77
CA ARG A 50 -13.68 -9.31 -13.96
C ARG A 50 -13.36 -7.83 -13.76
N SER A 51 -14.24 -7.13 -13.05
CA SER A 51 -14.08 -5.74 -12.65
C SER A 51 -15.03 -5.46 -11.49
N ILE A 52 -14.58 -4.62 -10.56
CA ILE A 52 -15.44 -4.02 -9.52
C ILE A 52 -15.72 -2.53 -9.80
N GLY A 53 -15.29 -2.04 -10.97
CA GLY A 53 -15.50 -0.66 -11.43
C GLY A 53 -14.56 0.40 -10.83
N VAL A 54 -13.75 0.06 -9.84
CA VAL A 54 -12.78 0.95 -9.16
C VAL A 54 -11.37 0.36 -9.23
N SER A 55 -10.36 1.18 -9.49
CA SER A 55 -8.95 0.73 -9.49
C SER A 55 -8.39 0.63 -8.08
N ALA A 56 -7.54 -0.35 -7.83
CA ALA A 56 -6.96 -0.58 -6.52
C ALA A 56 -5.65 0.20 -6.29
N MET A 57 -5.68 1.54 -6.42
CA MET A 57 -4.54 2.38 -6.03
C MET A 57 -4.22 2.20 -4.54
N HIS A 58 -5.27 2.09 -3.73
CA HIS A 58 -5.18 1.65 -2.35
C HIS A 58 -6.14 0.48 -2.11
N MET A 59 -5.71 -0.44 -1.24
CA MET A 59 -6.57 -1.51 -0.74
C MET A 59 -6.24 -1.83 0.73
N GLN A 60 -7.25 -2.17 1.51
CA GLN A 60 -7.11 -2.58 2.91
C GLN A 60 -8.05 -3.74 3.22
N LEU A 61 -7.49 -4.87 3.67
CA LEU A 61 -8.26 -5.96 4.25
C LEU A 61 -8.63 -5.61 5.70
N LEU A 62 -9.89 -5.75 6.06
CA LEU A 62 -10.42 -5.58 7.41
C LEU A 62 -10.57 -6.94 8.10
N HIS A 63 -10.80 -6.91 9.43
CA HIS A 63 -10.91 -8.10 10.27
C HIS A 63 -12.17 -8.96 10.00
N ASN A 64 -13.12 -8.43 9.23
CA ASN A 64 -14.40 -9.06 8.88
C ASN A 64 -14.43 -9.58 7.43
N ASP A 65 -13.26 -9.87 6.85
CA ASP A 65 -13.07 -10.34 5.46
C ASP A 65 -13.65 -9.39 4.38
N ARG A 66 -13.77 -8.10 4.72
CA ARG A 66 -14.07 -7.03 3.76
C ARG A 66 -12.77 -6.40 3.28
N VAL A 67 -12.69 -6.10 1.99
CA VAL A 67 -11.57 -5.36 1.40
C VAL A 67 -12.07 -4.01 0.92
N ILE A 68 -11.46 -2.96 1.43
CA ILE A 68 -11.79 -1.59 1.04
C ILE A 68 -10.83 -1.20 -0.05
N ILE A 69 -11.36 -0.79 -1.21
CA ILE A 69 -10.59 -0.50 -2.41
C ILE A 69 -10.96 0.90 -2.86
N PHE A 70 -9.96 1.73 -3.18
CA PHE A 70 -10.23 3.11 -3.60
C PHE A 70 -9.13 3.67 -4.50
N ASP A 71 -9.58 4.56 -5.37
CA ASP A 71 -8.77 5.29 -6.34
C ASP A 71 -8.88 6.81 -6.12
N ARG A 72 -8.06 7.56 -6.84
CA ARG A 72 -8.13 9.01 -6.93
C ARG A 72 -9.43 9.47 -7.61
N THR A 73 -9.92 10.66 -7.25
CA THR A 73 -11.18 11.21 -7.83
C THR A 73 -10.94 12.22 -8.96
N ASP A 74 -9.71 12.69 -9.17
CA ASP A 74 -9.35 13.70 -10.16
C ASP A 74 -8.86 13.12 -11.52
N PHE A 75 -9.22 11.87 -11.84
CA PHE A 75 -8.84 11.19 -13.09
C PHE A 75 -10.00 11.05 -14.09
N GLY A 76 -11.24 11.31 -13.66
CA GLY A 76 -12.44 11.14 -14.48
C GLY A 76 -13.44 10.22 -13.81
N ARG A 77 -14.36 9.61 -14.57
CA ARG A 77 -15.40 8.73 -14.04
C ARG A 77 -14.88 7.31 -13.83
N SER A 78 -15.24 6.69 -12.72
CA SER A 78 -15.08 5.25 -12.50
C SER A 78 -16.16 4.44 -13.23
N ASN A 79 -16.01 3.12 -13.29
CA ASN A 79 -16.97 2.21 -13.91
C ASN A 79 -17.91 1.56 -12.86
N LEU A 80 -18.23 2.31 -11.81
CA LEU A 80 -19.17 1.95 -10.75
C LEU A 80 -20.02 3.18 -10.41
N SER A 81 -21.34 3.08 -10.40
CA SER A 81 -22.23 4.20 -10.06
C SER A 81 -22.50 4.26 -8.56
N LEU A 82 -22.64 5.48 -8.03
CA LEU A 82 -23.20 5.68 -6.69
C LEU A 82 -24.72 5.41 -6.71
N PRO A 83 -25.30 4.87 -5.61
CA PRO A 83 -26.72 4.58 -5.53
C PRO A 83 -27.57 5.85 -5.41
N ASP A 84 -28.88 5.72 -5.63
CA ASP A 84 -29.90 6.77 -5.40
C ASP A 84 -29.68 8.09 -6.17
N GLY A 85 -28.93 8.07 -7.28
CA GLY A 85 -28.59 9.29 -8.02
C GLY A 85 -27.65 10.24 -7.27
N ARG A 86 -26.99 9.76 -6.21
CA ARG A 86 -26.00 10.53 -5.45
C ARG A 86 -24.83 10.89 -6.36
N CYS A 87 -24.38 12.14 -6.28
CA CYS A 87 -23.18 12.59 -6.97
C CYS A 87 -22.25 13.30 -5.99
N ARG A 88 -20.96 13.04 -6.13
CA ARG A 88 -19.89 13.83 -5.54
C ARG A 88 -19.89 15.20 -6.21
N VAL A 89 -20.20 16.23 -5.44
CA VAL A 89 -20.08 17.64 -5.85
C VAL A 89 -19.05 18.29 -4.96
N ASN A 90 -17.89 18.58 -5.53
CA ASN A 90 -16.77 19.15 -4.80
C ASN A 90 -16.30 20.43 -5.52
N PRO A 91 -16.39 21.61 -4.86
CA PRO A 91 -15.97 22.87 -5.47
C PRO A 91 -14.50 22.94 -5.89
N ARG A 92 -13.65 22.06 -5.35
CA ARG A 92 -12.23 21.95 -5.68
C ARG A 92 -11.93 20.90 -6.76
N GLU A 93 -12.96 20.23 -7.28
CA GLU A 93 -12.83 19.27 -8.38
C GLU A 93 -12.49 19.98 -9.70
N ARG A 94 -11.46 19.47 -10.39
CA ARG A 94 -10.92 20.09 -11.61
C ARG A 94 -11.32 19.37 -12.89
N VAL A 95 -11.61 18.08 -12.82
CA VAL A 95 -11.88 17.22 -13.98
C VAL A 95 -13.37 17.08 -14.24
N LEU A 96 -14.18 16.89 -13.19
CA LEU A 96 -15.64 16.76 -13.27
C LEU A 96 -16.37 17.85 -12.48
N PRO A 97 -16.21 19.14 -12.84
CA PRO A 97 -16.72 20.27 -12.04
C PRO A 97 -18.25 20.35 -11.96
N ARG A 98 -18.98 19.64 -12.82
CA ARG A 98 -20.45 19.57 -12.83
C ARG A 98 -21.01 18.45 -11.94
N GLY A 99 -20.14 17.78 -11.18
CA GLY A 99 -20.49 16.64 -10.35
C GLY A 99 -20.15 15.30 -10.99
N ASP A 100 -19.86 14.32 -10.14
CA ASP A 100 -19.53 12.96 -10.50
C ASP A 100 -20.43 11.97 -9.75
N CYS A 101 -21.22 11.20 -10.48
CA CYS A 101 -22.15 10.22 -9.91
C CYS A 101 -21.57 8.79 -9.91
N THR A 102 -20.25 8.67 -10.11
CA THR A 102 -19.51 7.42 -10.02
C THR A 102 -18.79 7.28 -8.69
N ALA A 103 -18.60 6.04 -8.25
CA ALA A 103 -17.95 5.69 -7.00
C ALA A 103 -16.45 5.47 -7.26
N HIS A 104 -15.60 6.18 -6.51
CA HIS A 104 -14.14 6.04 -6.52
C HIS A 104 -13.63 5.14 -5.39
N SER A 105 -14.55 4.57 -4.63
CA SER A 105 -14.26 3.60 -3.58
C SER A 105 -15.30 2.50 -3.63
N ALA A 106 -14.90 1.29 -3.27
CA ALA A 106 -15.76 0.13 -3.16
C ALA A 106 -15.36 -0.71 -1.96
N GLU A 107 -16.35 -1.30 -1.31
CA GLU A 107 -16.14 -2.41 -0.37
C GLU A 107 -16.37 -3.71 -1.12
N TYR A 108 -15.44 -4.64 -0.99
CA TYR A 108 -15.51 -5.98 -1.54
C TYR A 108 -15.69 -7.02 -0.42
N ASP A 109 -16.74 -7.81 -0.51
CA ASP A 109 -17.04 -8.97 0.33
C ASP A 109 -16.35 -10.22 -0.21
N VAL A 110 -15.33 -10.71 0.49
CA VAL A 110 -14.60 -11.90 0.05
C VAL A 110 -15.46 -13.15 0.11
N ALA A 111 -16.32 -13.28 1.13
CA ALA A 111 -17.14 -14.47 1.33
C ALA A 111 -18.29 -14.54 0.31
N ALA A 112 -18.98 -13.41 0.09
CA ALA A 112 -20.08 -13.34 -0.88
C ALA A 112 -19.60 -13.17 -2.33
N ASN A 113 -18.31 -12.87 -2.55
CA ASN A 113 -17.77 -12.46 -3.84
C ASN A 113 -18.59 -11.32 -4.47
N ALA A 114 -18.95 -10.33 -3.66
CA ALA A 114 -19.79 -9.20 -4.05
C ALA A 114 -19.09 -7.89 -3.69
N PHE A 115 -19.51 -6.79 -4.29
CA PHE A 115 -19.01 -5.46 -3.96
C PHE A 115 -20.13 -4.43 -3.95
N ARG A 116 -19.93 -3.37 -3.17
CA ARG A 116 -20.81 -2.21 -3.13
C ARG A 116 -20.02 -0.91 -3.28
N PRO A 117 -20.60 0.13 -3.90
CA PRO A 117 -19.98 1.44 -3.97
C PRO A 117 -19.87 2.08 -2.58
N LEU A 118 -18.78 2.81 -2.37
CA LEU A 118 -18.55 3.69 -1.23
C LEU A 118 -18.41 5.13 -1.73
N SER A 119 -18.80 6.09 -0.90
CA SER A 119 -18.78 7.50 -1.27
C SER A 119 -17.58 8.19 -0.66
N ILE A 120 -16.60 8.51 -1.48
CA ILE A 120 -15.43 9.31 -1.08
C ILE A 120 -15.49 10.68 -1.76
N CYS A 121 -15.36 11.75 -0.98
CA CYS A 121 -15.58 13.14 -1.37
C CYS A 121 -14.28 13.86 -1.70
N THR A 122 -13.24 13.68 -0.89
CA THR A 122 -11.93 14.28 -1.16
C THR A 122 -10.97 13.23 -1.66
N ASP A 123 -10.14 13.60 -2.62
CA ASP A 123 -9.33 12.65 -3.37
C ASP A 123 -8.25 11.99 -2.49
N THR A 124 -7.79 10.80 -2.85
CA THR A 124 -6.89 9.94 -2.08
C THR A 124 -5.58 9.61 -2.79
N TRP A 125 -5.31 10.14 -3.99
CA TRP A 125 -4.02 9.99 -4.68
C TRP A 125 -2.78 10.14 -3.79
N CYS A 126 -1.97 9.08 -3.80
CA CYS A 126 -0.73 8.96 -3.04
C CYS A 126 -0.88 9.31 -1.54
N SER A 127 -1.95 8.82 -0.96
CA SER A 127 -2.20 8.89 0.47
C SER A 127 -1.72 7.63 1.17
N SER A 128 -2.05 7.49 2.46
CA SER A 128 -1.78 6.26 3.21
C SER A 128 -2.77 6.11 4.36
N GLY A 129 -2.78 4.93 4.98
CA GLY A 129 -3.73 4.62 6.06
C GLY A 129 -3.29 3.47 6.94
N THR A 130 -4.08 3.25 7.99
CA THR A 130 -3.93 2.13 8.94
C THR A 130 -5.29 1.75 9.49
N VAL A 131 -5.39 0.59 10.14
CA VAL A 131 -6.63 0.14 10.78
C VAL A 131 -6.46 0.22 12.29
N THR A 132 -7.36 0.93 12.95
CA THR A 132 -7.36 1.08 14.41
C THR A 132 -7.86 -0.20 15.10
N PRO A 133 -7.63 -0.38 16.42
CA PRO A 133 -7.99 -1.61 17.12
C PRO A 133 -9.48 -1.97 17.07
N ASP A 134 -10.37 -1.00 16.91
CA ASP A 134 -11.81 -1.18 16.71
C ASP A 134 -12.20 -1.58 15.28
N GLY A 135 -11.23 -1.70 14.37
CA GLY A 135 -11.44 -2.05 12.97
C GLY A 135 -11.74 -0.87 12.04
N THR A 136 -11.69 0.36 12.52
CA THR A 136 -11.88 1.55 11.67
C THR A 136 -10.66 1.78 10.79
N LEU A 137 -10.86 1.88 9.47
CA LEU A 137 -9.81 2.33 8.55
C LEU A 137 -9.63 3.83 8.70
N VAL A 138 -8.43 4.25 9.07
CA VAL A 138 -8.00 5.65 9.09
C VAL A 138 -7.08 5.89 7.91
N GLN A 139 -7.47 6.78 7.02
CA GLN A 139 -6.70 7.20 5.86
C GLN A 139 -6.39 8.70 6.00
N THR A 140 -5.20 9.13 5.57
CA THR A 140 -4.75 10.52 5.74
C THR A 140 -3.98 11.06 4.55
N GLY A 141 -4.07 12.37 4.36
CA GLY A 141 -3.39 13.08 3.28
C GLY A 141 -4.05 12.89 1.91
N TYR A 142 -3.40 13.48 0.90
CA TYR A 142 -3.62 13.41 -0.56
C TYR A 142 -2.90 14.64 -1.19
N TRP A 143 -3.10 14.89 -2.49
CA TRP A 143 -2.91 16.11 -3.27
C TRP A 143 -4.04 17.17 -3.02
N ASN A 144 -4.15 18.23 -3.81
CA ASN A 144 -5.18 19.30 -3.79
C ASN A 144 -6.02 19.51 -2.49
N ASP A 145 -7.26 19.00 -2.44
CA ASP A 145 -8.24 19.26 -1.38
C ASP A 145 -8.17 18.27 -0.20
N GLY A 146 -7.16 17.41 -0.19
CA GLY A 146 -6.98 16.38 0.82
C GLY A 146 -5.62 16.34 1.48
N PHE A 147 -4.69 17.26 1.15
CA PHE A 147 -3.35 17.32 1.74
C PHE A 147 -3.32 17.19 3.27
N ARG A 148 -4.32 17.74 3.96
CA ARG A 148 -4.42 17.73 5.44
C ARG A 148 -5.66 17.01 5.95
N ASN A 149 -6.30 16.18 5.13
CA ASN A 149 -7.53 15.51 5.53
C ASN A 149 -7.25 14.21 6.26
N ALA A 150 -8.18 13.85 7.12
CA ALA A 150 -8.33 12.49 7.63
C ALA A 150 -9.69 11.95 7.19
N ARG A 151 -9.71 10.71 6.72
CA ARG A 151 -10.90 9.98 6.32
C ARG A 151 -10.97 8.72 7.18
N THR A 152 -12.10 8.50 7.82
CA THR A 152 -12.33 7.31 8.63
C THR A 152 -13.46 6.50 8.04
N MET A 153 -13.34 5.19 8.11
CA MET A 153 -14.40 4.29 7.70
C MET A 153 -14.47 3.10 8.64
N PRO A 154 -15.53 2.99 9.46
CA PRO A 154 -15.69 1.88 10.39
C PRO A 154 -15.93 0.57 9.61
N ALA A 155 -15.52 -0.54 10.18
CA ALA A 155 -15.87 -1.85 9.64
C ALA A 155 -17.38 -2.08 9.70
N CYS A 156 -17.98 -2.55 8.61
CA CYS A 156 -19.40 -2.89 8.59
C CYS A 156 -19.71 -4.11 9.46
N GLY A 157 -20.78 -4.03 10.25
CA GLY A 157 -21.29 -5.14 11.07
C GLY A 157 -22.34 -6.02 10.38
N GLY A 158 -22.86 -5.62 9.21
CA GLY A 158 -23.98 -6.29 8.53
C GLY A 158 -23.73 -6.63 7.06
N THR A 159 -24.68 -7.35 6.45
CA THR A 159 -24.72 -7.64 5.01
C THR A 159 -25.60 -6.60 4.28
N GLY A 160 -25.04 -5.84 3.34
CA GLY A 160 -25.80 -4.93 2.47
C GLY A 160 -25.39 -3.45 2.57
N ASP A 161 -26.20 -2.57 1.97
CA ASP A 161 -26.00 -1.12 1.87
C ASP A 161 -26.21 -0.38 3.22
N ASP A 162 -25.58 -0.86 4.28
CA ASP A 162 -25.56 -0.16 5.57
C ASP A 162 -24.79 1.16 5.41
N LYS A 163 -25.54 2.25 5.24
CA LYS A 163 -24.99 3.62 5.11
C LYS A 163 -24.24 4.08 6.37
N SER A 164 -24.33 3.34 7.48
CA SER A 164 -23.58 3.64 8.71
C SER A 164 -22.09 3.32 8.62
N CYS A 165 -21.67 2.55 7.59
CA CYS A 165 -20.28 2.22 7.32
C CYS A 165 -19.84 2.69 5.91
N ASP A 166 -19.89 4.02 5.73
CA ASP A 166 -19.32 4.77 4.60
C ASP A 166 -18.20 5.71 5.12
N TRP A 167 -17.48 6.38 4.21
CA TRP A 167 -16.41 7.30 4.59
C TRP A 167 -16.94 8.53 5.34
N SER A 168 -16.29 8.86 6.45
CA SER A 168 -16.41 10.13 7.15
C SER A 168 -15.13 10.93 6.96
N GLU A 169 -15.25 12.19 6.55
CA GLU A 169 -14.09 13.00 6.19
C GLU A 169 -14.00 14.26 7.04
N LYS A 170 -12.81 14.51 7.57
CA LYS A 170 -12.47 15.74 8.29
C LYS A 170 -11.41 16.50 7.51
N GLN A 171 -11.80 17.66 6.99
CA GLN A 171 -10.86 18.60 6.37
C GLN A 171 -9.94 19.20 7.42
N ASP A 172 -8.69 19.47 7.02
CA ASP A 172 -7.66 20.10 7.87
C ASP A 172 -7.48 19.42 9.23
N ALA A 173 -7.63 18.10 9.26
CA ALA A 173 -7.39 17.27 10.44
C ALA A 173 -5.89 17.14 10.80
N LEU A 174 -5.00 17.37 9.83
CA LEU A 174 -3.55 17.27 9.97
C LEU A 174 -2.90 18.66 10.01
N ALA A 175 -1.77 18.76 10.67
CA ALA A 175 -0.98 19.98 10.77
C ALA A 175 -0.14 20.26 9.52
N ALA A 176 0.40 19.21 8.90
CA ALA A 176 1.19 19.29 7.68
C ALA A 176 0.52 18.58 6.51
N ASN A 177 0.93 18.94 5.29
CA ASN A 177 0.54 18.22 4.09
C ASN A 177 1.12 16.81 4.13
N ARG A 178 0.37 15.76 3.76
CA ARG A 178 0.83 14.36 3.84
C ARG A 178 0.66 13.62 2.51
N TRP A 179 1.33 14.11 1.46
CA TRP A 179 1.37 13.45 0.15
C TRP A 179 2.59 12.53 0.05
N TYR A 180 2.41 11.24 -0.25
CA TYR A 180 3.43 10.19 -0.16
C TYR A 180 4.00 9.95 1.27
N ALA A 181 3.17 10.15 2.29
CA ALA A 181 3.51 9.83 3.69
C ALA A 181 3.19 8.37 4.02
N THR A 182 3.69 7.86 5.15
CA THR A 182 3.35 6.51 5.67
C THR A 182 2.59 6.62 6.97
N ASN A 183 1.58 5.75 7.15
CA ASN A 183 0.83 5.61 8.39
C ASN A 183 1.19 4.30 9.09
N GLN A 184 1.31 4.34 10.42
CA GLN A 184 1.52 3.17 11.27
C GLN A 184 0.61 3.27 12.52
N ILE A 185 -0.15 2.22 12.79
CA ILE A 185 -0.92 2.12 14.04
C ILE A 185 0.00 1.93 15.24
N LEU A 186 -0.28 2.66 16.33
CA LEU A 186 0.44 2.59 17.60
C LEU A 186 -0.33 1.80 18.66
N PRO A 187 0.35 1.30 19.72
CA PRO A 187 -0.30 0.58 20.81
C PRO A 187 -1.42 1.34 21.53
N ASP A 188 -1.38 2.68 21.51
CA ASP A 188 -2.40 3.53 22.12
C ASP A 188 -3.58 3.84 21.18
N GLY A 189 -3.62 3.19 20.01
CA GLY A 189 -4.68 3.36 19.00
C GLY A 189 -4.51 4.59 18.10
N ARG A 190 -3.52 5.45 18.35
CA ARG A 190 -3.24 6.59 17.46
C ARG A 190 -2.51 6.14 16.20
N THR A 191 -2.71 6.90 15.14
CA THR A 191 -1.97 6.74 13.88
C THR A 191 -0.75 7.64 13.90
N PHE A 192 0.44 7.05 13.74
CA PHE A 192 1.68 7.74 13.46
C PHE A 192 1.79 8.02 11.97
N ILE A 193 1.94 9.30 11.59
CA ILE A 193 1.99 9.73 10.18
C ILE A 193 3.38 10.32 9.92
N PHE A 194 4.14 9.68 9.04
CA PHE A 194 5.57 9.95 8.87
C PHE A 194 5.90 10.43 7.46
N GLY A 195 6.58 11.58 7.39
CA GLY A 195 7.09 12.14 6.15
C GLY A 195 6.01 12.66 5.22
N GLY A 196 6.26 12.50 3.92
CA GLY A 196 5.51 13.14 2.85
C GLY A 196 6.41 14.08 2.05
N ARG A 197 5.99 14.39 0.82
CA ARG A 197 6.78 15.17 -0.13
C ARG A 197 7.07 16.56 0.42
N ARG A 198 8.36 16.88 0.60
CA ARG A 198 8.88 18.11 1.23
C ARG A 198 8.47 18.27 2.70
N GLN A 199 8.17 17.18 3.39
CA GLN A 199 7.73 17.17 4.79
C GLN A 199 8.69 16.33 5.59
N PHE A 200 9.58 17.00 6.32
CA PHE A 200 10.66 16.37 7.10
C PHE A 200 10.26 16.21 8.56
N SER A 201 9.05 15.73 8.79
CA SER A 201 8.41 15.69 10.11
C SER A 201 7.46 14.51 10.23
N TYR A 202 6.97 14.26 11.43
CA TYR A 202 5.86 13.36 11.69
C TYR A 202 4.82 14.01 12.60
N GLU A 203 3.64 13.42 12.64
CA GLU A 203 2.56 13.82 13.53
C GLU A 203 1.65 12.64 13.90
N PHE A 204 0.71 12.86 14.81
CA PHE A 204 -0.24 11.86 15.25
C PHE A 204 -1.67 12.24 14.84
N TYR A 205 -2.48 11.24 14.53
CA TYR A 205 -3.92 11.36 14.39
C TYR A 205 -4.65 10.36 15.32
N PRO A 206 -5.70 10.79 16.04
CA PRO A 206 -6.17 12.16 16.16
C PRO A 206 -5.16 13.05 16.88
N LYS A 207 -5.28 14.36 16.66
CA LYS A 207 -4.53 15.39 17.40
C LYS A 207 -4.93 15.41 18.87
N ALA A 208 -4.04 15.89 19.74
CA ALA A 208 -4.30 15.95 21.19
C ALA A 208 -5.49 16.87 21.53
N GLY A 209 -5.75 17.87 20.68
CA GLY A 209 -6.94 18.70 20.75
C GLY A 209 -7.25 19.36 19.41
N PRO A 210 -8.43 20.00 19.27
CA PRO A 210 -8.85 20.62 18.01
C PRO A 210 -7.94 21.76 17.51
N SER A 211 -7.21 22.41 18.42
CA SER A 211 -6.30 23.52 18.11
C SER A 211 -4.84 23.08 17.93
N ASP A 212 -4.53 21.79 18.09
CA ASP A 212 -3.16 21.29 17.95
C ASP A 212 -2.77 21.20 16.47
N THR A 213 -1.93 22.15 16.07
CA THR A 213 -1.33 22.27 14.73
C THR A 213 0.15 21.90 14.73
N SER A 214 0.61 21.15 15.72
CA SER A 214 2.02 20.82 15.88
C SER A 214 2.45 19.64 14.99
N VAL A 215 3.74 19.65 14.62
CA VAL A 215 4.45 18.52 14.01
C VAL A 215 5.79 18.34 14.71
N VAL A 216 6.33 17.13 14.67
CA VAL A 216 7.63 16.81 15.24
C VAL A 216 8.66 16.69 14.13
N GLN A 217 9.74 17.48 14.21
CA GLN A 217 10.78 17.49 13.18
C GLN A 217 11.59 16.20 13.19
N MET A 218 11.89 15.69 12.00
CA MET A 218 12.66 14.47 11.81
C MET A 218 13.83 14.70 10.84
N PRO A 219 15.00 15.13 11.34
CA PRO A 219 16.19 15.36 10.51
C PRO A 219 16.61 14.16 9.66
N PHE A 220 16.31 12.94 10.10
CA PHE A 220 16.57 11.71 9.33
C PHE A 220 15.97 11.75 7.91
N LEU A 221 14.77 12.31 7.73
CA LEU A 221 14.15 12.42 6.41
C LEU A 221 14.92 13.36 5.47
N VAL A 222 15.53 14.42 6.02
CA VAL A 222 16.43 15.30 5.26
C VAL A 222 17.68 14.54 4.84
N GLN A 223 18.24 13.73 5.74
CA GLN A 223 19.46 12.96 5.49
C GLN A 223 19.28 11.82 4.48
N THR A 224 18.06 11.32 4.30
CA THR A 224 17.73 10.26 3.33
C THR A 224 17.18 10.81 2.01
N LYS A 225 16.94 12.11 1.91
CA LYS A 225 16.48 12.75 0.68
C LYS A 225 17.60 12.79 -0.35
N ASP A 226 17.27 12.41 -1.58
CA ASP A 226 18.12 12.56 -2.75
C ASP A 226 17.41 13.42 -3.82
N PRO A 227 18.04 13.71 -4.97
CA PRO A 227 17.43 14.49 -6.05
C PRO A 227 16.20 13.83 -6.70
N GLU A 228 16.03 12.52 -6.59
CA GLU A 228 14.91 11.76 -7.15
C GLU A 228 13.74 11.62 -6.18
N GLU A 229 13.93 12.04 -4.93
CA GLU A 229 12.99 11.87 -3.82
C GLU A 229 12.77 10.40 -3.44
N ASN A 230 13.80 9.54 -3.49
CA ASN A 230 13.74 8.12 -3.08
C ASN A 230 13.57 7.89 -1.56
N HIS A 231 12.93 8.81 -0.85
CA HIS A 231 12.64 8.76 0.59
C HIS A 231 11.13 8.83 0.88
N LEU A 232 10.29 8.80 -0.16
CA LEU A 232 8.84 8.87 -0.05
C LEU A 232 8.25 7.49 0.24
N TYR A 233 7.11 7.44 0.94
CA TYR A 233 6.62 6.22 1.59
C TYR A 233 7.72 5.47 2.38
N PRO A 234 8.31 6.09 3.43
CA PRO A 234 9.22 5.39 4.32
C PRO A 234 8.58 4.12 4.87
N PHE A 235 9.34 3.05 5.02
CA PHE A 235 8.82 1.84 5.64
C PHE A 235 8.86 2.02 7.16
N VAL A 236 7.71 1.86 7.81
CA VAL A 236 7.57 1.99 9.26
C VAL A 236 7.01 0.69 9.80
N HIS A 237 7.69 0.10 10.79
CA HIS A 237 7.25 -1.11 11.46
C HIS A 237 7.33 -0.90 12.97
N LEU A 238 6.26 -1.24 13.69
CA LEU A 238 6.25 -1.23 15.16
C LEU A 238 7.06 -2.43 15.68
N ASN A 239 8.13 -2.16 16.43
CA ASN A 239 8.99 -3.17 17.02
C ASN A 239 8.40 -3.73 18.33
N ILE A 240 8.89 -4.88 18.76
CA ILE A 240 8.43 -5.60 19.95
C ILE A 240 8.69 -4.87 21.27
N ASP A 241 9.62 -3.92 21.28
CA ASP A 241 9.91 -3.04 22.43
C ASP A 241 9.05 -1.77 22.43
N GLY A 242 8.16 -1.62 21.45
CA GLY A 242 7.29 -0.45 21.28
C GLY A 242 7.95 0.72 20.55
N ASN A 243 9.21 0.62 20.12
CA ASN A 243 9.84 1.63 19.26
C ASN A 243 9.46 1.42 17.78
N LEU A 244 9.67 2.42 16.94
CA LEU A 244 9.38 2.35 15.50
C LEU A 244 10.66 2.12 14.71
N PHE A 245 10.76 1.00 14.01
CA PHE A 245 11.76 0.83 12.97
C PHE A 245 11.33 1.62 11.74
N ILE A 246 12.19 2.52 11.27
CA ILE A 246 11.94 3.40 10.13
C ILE A 246 13.06 3.20 9.12
N PHE A 247 12.70 2.79 7.91
CA PHE A 247 13.60 2.67 6.77
C PHE A 247 13.20 3.68 5.69
N SER A 248 14.18 4.47 5.22
CA SER A 248 13.99 5.51 4.22
C SER A 248 15.19 5.56 3.29
N ASN A 249 14.93 5.56 1.98
CA ASN A 249 15.92 5.41 0.92
C ASN A 249 16.66 4.08 1.01
N ASN A 250 17.80 4.05 1.68
CA ASN A 250 18.68 2.89 1.85
C ASN A 250 19.19 2.77 3.31
N ARG A 251 18.63 3.56 4.22
CA ARG A 251 19.06 3.71 5.62
C ARG A 251 17.90 3.43 6.56
N ALA A 252 18.20 3.04 7.79
CA ALA A 252 17.19 2.87 8.82
C ALA A 252 17.61 3.38 10.20
N VAL A 253 16.61 3.69 11.02
CA VAL A 253 16.73 4.08 12.43
C VAL A 253 15.65 3.40 13.27
N LEU A 254 15.87 3.31 14.57
CA LEU A 254 14.86 2.94 15.56
C LEU A 254 14.50 4.20 16.35
N LEU A 255 13.26 4.62 16.25
CA LEU A 255 12.72 5.84 16.88
C LEU A 255 11.91 5.46 18.13
N ASP A 256 12.32 5.97 19.27
CA ASP A 256 11.42 6.13 20.42
C ASP A 256 10.56 7.37 20.16
N TYR A 257 9.32 7.14 19.71
CA TYR A 257 8.38 8.20 19.36
C TYR A 257 7.78 8.90 20.58
N LYS A 258 7.93 8.34 21.79
CA LYS A 258 7.42 8.94 23.04
C LYS A 258 8.37 10.03 23.53
N SER A 259 9.67 9.80 23.41
CA SER A 259 10.72 10.78 23.76
C SER A 259 11.27 11.55 22.57
N ASN A 260 10.80 11.26 21.35
CA ASN A 260 11.32 11.79 20.09
C ASN A 260 12.85 11.61 19.94
N ARG A 261 13.33 10.39 20.20
CA ARG A 261 14.77 10.08 20.17
C ARG A 261 15.07 8.89 19.29
N ILE A 262 16.04 9.05 18.39
CA ILE A 262 16.64 7.90 17.70
C ILE A 262 17.47 7.13 18.72
N VAL A 263 17.03 5.92 19.05
CA VAL A 263 17.70 5.02 20.01
C VAL A 263 18.64 4.05 19.32
N ARG A 264 18.54 3.90 17.99
CA ARG A 264 19.45 3.09 17.18
C ARG A 264 19.52 3.58 15.75
N THR A 265 20.71 3.49 15.15
CA THR A 265 20.92 3.65 13.71
C THR A 265 21.42 2.32 13.15
N TYR A 266 20.91 1.93 11.98
CA TYR A 266 21.28 0.69 11.32
C TYR A 266 22.31 0.98 10.21
N PRO A 267 23.18 0.01 9.86
CA PRO A 267 24.03 0.11 8.68
C PRO A 267 23.20 0.41 7.42
N VAL A 268 23.83 1.08 6.46
CA VAL A 268 23.27 1.25 5.11
C VAL A 268 23.04 -0.15 4.53
N LEU A 269 21.93 -0.32 3.79
CA LEU A 269 21.67 -1.56 3.07
C LEU A 269 22.83 -1.85 2.11
N GLY A 270 23.35 -3.07 2.11
CA GLY A 270 24.70 -3.36 1.61
C GLY A 270 24.99 -3.06 0.13
N ASP A 271 23.98 -2.96 -0.73
CA ASP A 271 24.15 -2.54 -2.14
C ASP A 271 24.03 -1.01 -2.34
N GLY A 272 23.62 -0.28 -1.30
CA GLY A 272 23.50 1.17 -1.32
C GLY A 272 22.32 1.71 -2.12
N ASP A 273 21.52 0.85 -2.76
CA ASP A 273 20.45 1.30 -3.64
C ASP A 273 19.14 1.64 -2.90
N PRO A 274 18.40 2.65 -3.39
CA PRO A 274 17.13 3.08 -2.82
C PRO A 274 16.03 2.01 -2.92
N ARG A 275 15.21 1.91 -1.86
CA ARG A 275 14.06 1.00 -1.77
C ARG A 275 12.73 1.71 -1.66
N ASN A 276 12.70 2.97 -1.26
CA ASN A 276 11.45 3.71 -1.11
C ASN A 276 11.04 4.35 -2.44
N TYR A 277 9.81 4.86 -2.52
CA TYR A 277 9.30 5.49 -3.75
C TYR A 277 10.19 6.69 -4.13
N PRO A 278 10.50 6.92 -5.43
CA PRO A 278 10.00 6.19 -6.61
C PRO A 278 10.67 4.85 -6.96
N SER A 279 11.79 4.47 -6.34
CA SER A 279 12.40 3.15 -6.58
C SER A 279 11.47 1.97 -6.30
N SER A 280 10.52 2.11 -5.37
CA SER A 280 9.36 1.21 -5.19
C SER A 280 9.71 -0.25 -4.84
N GLY A 281 10.65 -0.43 -3.91
CA GLY A 281 10.85 -1.69 -3.20
C GLY A 281 9.73 -1.96 -2.19
N SER A 282 9.83 -3.09 -1.49
CA SER A 282 8.86 -3.53 -0.49
C SER A 282 9.55 -3.90 0.80
N SER A 283 8.81 -3.81 1.91
CA SER A 283 9.27 -4.31 3.19
C SER A 283 8.19 -5.06 3.94
N VAL A 284 8.61 -5.98 4.81
CA VAL A 284 7.71 -6.73 5.68
C VAL A 284 8.40 -7.01 7.01
N LEU A 285 7.70 -6.77 8.11
CA LEU A 285 8.05 -7.33 9.40
C LEU A 285 7.72 -8.83 9.37
N LEU A 286 8.73 -9.67 9.54
CA LEU A 286 8.55 -11.12 9.51
C LEU A 286 7.66 -11.59 10.67
N PRO A 287 6.94 -12.71 10.51
CA PRO A 287 5.99 -13.19 11.50
C PRO A 287 6.59 -13.30 12.90
N LEU A 288 5.92 -12.69 13.87
CA LEU A 288 6.29 -12.77 15.28
C LEU A 288 5.67 -14.01 15.91
N LYS A 289 6.43 -14.70 16.75
CA LYS A 289 5.90 -15.74 17.64
C LYS A 289 5.19 -15.08 18.83
N PRO A 290 4.28 -15.78 19.54
CA PRO A 290 3.80 -15.32 20.84
C PRO A 290 4.98 -15.00 21.78
N ASN A 291 4.92 -13.89 22.51
CA ASN A 291 6.00 -13.39 23.36
C ASN A 291 7.36 -13.31 22.62
N PRO A 292 7.43 -12.53 21.52
CA PRO A 292 8.62 -12.49 20.68
C PRO A 292 9.78 -11.86 21.45
N THR A 293 10.96 -12.48 21.37
CA THR A 293 12.23 -11.90 21.84
C THR A 293 13.05 -11.28 20.70
N GLU A 294 12.64 -11.56 19.46
CA GLU A 294 13.33 -11.14 18.24
C GLU A 294 12.31 -10.67 17.20
N ALA A 295 12.71 -9.67 16.43
CA ALA A 295 11.95 -9.16 15.30
C ALA A 295 12.89 -8.87 14.15
N GLU A 296 12.44 -9.20 12.94
CA GLU A 296 13.25 -9.08 11.72
C GLU A 296 12.41 -8.44 10.62
N VAL A 297 13.01 -7.49 9.90
CA VAL A 297 12.39 -6.85 8.74
C VAL A 297 13.13 -7.30 7.49
N LEU A 298 12.38 -7.74 6.48
CA LEU A 298 12.89 -8.01 5.15
C LEU A 298 12.57 -6.81 4.25
N VAL A 299 13.58 -6.31 3.54
CA VAL A 299 13.45 -5.22 2.55
C VAL A 299 13.96 -5.72 1.20
N CYS A 300 13.14 -5.70 0.16
CA CYS A 300 13.44 -6.32 -1.13
C CYS A 300 13.05 -5.43 -2.31
N GLY A 301 13.71 -5.64 -3.44
CA GLY A 301 13.35 -5.00 -4.70
C GLY A 301 13.69 -3.52 -4.72
N GLY A 302 13.03 -2.74 -5.56
CA GLY A 302 13.41 -1.35 -5.81
C GLY A 302 14.13 -1.19 -7.14
N ALA A 303 14.77 -0.05 -7.32
CA ALA A 303 15.50 0.30 -8.54
C ALA A 303 16.83 0.95 -8.18
N ALA A 304 17.83 0.76 -9.05
CA ALA A 304 19.14 1.36 -8.86
C ALA A 304 19.03 2.89 -8.78
N ALA A 305 19.91 3.54 -8.01
CA ALA A 305 19.93 5.00 -7.92
C ALA A 305 20.04 5.65 -9.31
N GLY A 306 19.25 6.69 -9.60
CA GLY A 306 19.24 7.35 -10.92
C GLY A 306 18.23 6.77 -11.91
N SER A 307 17.56 5.66 -11.57
CA SER A 307 16.61 4.99 -12.47
C SER A 307 15.44 5.89 -12.87
N TYR A 308 14.90 6.68 -11.93
CA TYR A 308 13.75 7.54 -12.22
C TYR A 308 14.10 8.69 -13.17
N ASN A 309 15.27 9.31 -13.01
CA ASN A 309 15.72 10.35 -13.93
C ASN A 309 16.10 9.78 -15.29
N ALA A 310 16.62 8.55 -15.34
CA ALA A 310 16.96 7.87 -16.59
C ALA A 310 15.72 7.69 -17.50
N THR A 311 14.51 7.58 -16.94
CA THR A 311 13.27 7.49 -17.74
C THR A 311 12.80 8.82 -18.32
N LYS A 312 13.33 9.97 -17.88
CA LYS A 312 12.84 11.31 -18.30
C LYS A 312 13.39 11.80 -19.64
N GLY A 313 14.37 11.11 -20.23
CA GLY A 313 14.87 11.39 -21.59
C GLY A 313 13.91 10.89 -22.67
N GLY A 314 14.07 11.35 -23.93
CA GLY A 314 13.11 11.09 -25.03
C GLY A 314 12.66 9.62 -25.18
N ALA A 315 13.60 8.69 -25.36
CA ALA A 315 13.28 7.26 -25.39
C ALA A 315 13.17 6.64 -23.97
N GLY A 316 13.77 7.28 -22.96
CA GLY A 316 13.92 6.77 -21.60
C GLY A 316 14.83 5.54 -21.52
N THR A 317 15.67 5.47 -20.49
CA THR A 317 16.40 4.23 -20.16
C THR A 317 15.68 3.52 -19.02
N PHE A 318 15.23 2.29 -19.26
CA PHE A 318 14.53 1.46 -18.29
C PHE A 318 15.43 0.30 -17.88
N VAL A 319 15.92 0.33 -16.64
CA VAL A 319 16.80 -0.71 -16.09
C VAL A 319 15.98 -1.79 -15.36
N PRO A 320 16.50 -3.03 -15.28
CA PRO A 320 15.88 -4.07 -14.45
C PRO A 320 15.73 -3.63 -12.99
N ALA A 321 14.65 -4.07 -12.35
CA ALA A 321 14.47 -3.91 -10.90
C ALA A 321 15.54 -4.69 -10.13
N LEU A 322 15.84 -4.23 -8.91
CA LEU A 322 16.79 -4.89 -8.02
C LEU A 322 16.28 -6.29 -7.63
N THR A 323 17.18 -7.26 -7.63
CA THR A 323 16.91 -8.66 -7.20
C THR A 323 17.43 -8.96 -5.80
N THR A 324 17.86 -7.92 -5.10
CA THR A 324 18.46 -7.99 -3.76
C THR A 324 17.41 -7.83 -2.67
N CYS A 325 17.66 -8.52 -1.57
CA CYS A 325 16.89 -8.43 -0.34
C CYS A 325 17.83 -8.28 0.86
N GLY A 326 17.55 -7.32 1.74
CA GLY A 326 18.19 -7.20 3.04
C GLY A 326 17.29 -7.74 4.15
N ARG A 327 17.86 -8.61 5.00
CA ARG A 327 17.22 -9.07 6.24
C ARG A 327 17.89 -8.35 7.42
N ILE A 328 17.08 -7.64 8.19
CA ILE A 328 17.53 -6.77 9.28
C ILE A 328 16.89 -7.26 10.57
N LYS A 329 17.70 -7.76 11.50
CA LYS A 329 17.22 -8.09 12.85
C LYS A 329 17.14 -6.81 13.68
N ILE A 330 15.93 -6.25 13.78
CA ILE A 330 15.72 -4.91 14.34
C ILE A 330 15.85 -4.88 15.87
N THR A 331 15.88 -6.04 16.52
CA THR A 331 16.10 -6.16 17.97
C THR A 331 17.59 -6.18 18.36
N ASP A 332 18.51 -6.50 17.44
CA ASP A 332 19.94 -6.66 17.76
C ASP A 332 20.62 -5.34 18.15
N ALA A 333 21.25 -5.32 19.34
CA ALA A 333 21.94 -4.13 19.87
C ALA A 333 23.05 -3.60 18.94
N ALA A 334 23.73 -4.50 18.24
CA ALA A 334 24.69 -4.21 17.17
C ALA A 334 24.18 -4.83 15.86
N PRO A 335 23.29 -4.12 15.14
CA PRO A 335 22.62 -4.72 13.99
C PRO A 335 23.58 -4.92 12.82
N ALA A 336 23.60 -6.13 12.28
CA ALA A 336 24.21 -6.43 10.98
C ALA A 336 23.11 -6.52 9.91
N VAL A 337 23.43 -6.11 8.68
CA VAL A 337 22.52 -6.22 7.54
C VAL A 337 23.04 -7.29 6.60
N PHE A 338 22.27 -8.37 6.45
CA PHE A 338 22.60 -9.44 5.52
C PHE A 338 21.86 -9.21 4.21
N VAL A 339 22.60 -8.92 3.14
CA VAL A 339 22.04 -8.81 1.78
C VAL A 339 22.21 -10.13 1.08
N THR A 340 21.12 -10.63 0.51
CA THR A 340 21.13 -11.82 -0.34
C THR A 340 20.65 -11.43 -1.73
N VAL A 341 21.29 -11.99 -2.75
CA VAL A 341 20.83 -11.92 -4.14
C VAL A 341 19.90 -13.10 -4.36
N SER A 342 18.65 -12.85 -4.79
CA SER A 342 17.76 -13.95 -5.17
C SER A 342 18.33 -14.67 -6.38
N SER A 343 18.74 -15.92 -6.22
CA SER A 343 19.38 -16.74 -7.27
C SER A 343 18.38 -17.41 -8.23
N ARG A 344 17.13 -16.94 -8.32
CA ARG A 344 16.14 -17.48 -9.27
C ARG A 344 15.85 -16.52 -10.42
N SER A 345 16.14 -17.03 -11.61
CA SER A 345 15.88 -16.52 -12.95
C SER A 345 14.53 -15.80 -13.10
N SER A 346 14.62 -14.54 -13.55
CA SER A 346 13.62 -13.81 -14.35
C SER A 346 12.15 -14.16 -14.12
N CYS A 347 11.44 -13.32 -13.36
CA CYS A 347 10.04 -13.08 -13.73
C CYS A 347 10.04 -12.57 -15.18
N PRO A 348 9.23 -13.13 -16.10
CA PRO A 348 9.10 -12.57 -17.43
C PRO A 348 8.71 -11.09 -17.29
N ALA A 349 9.42 -10.22 -18.00
CA ALA A 349 9.08 -8.81 -18.08
C ALA A 349 7.58 -8.70 -18.42
N ALA A 350 6.83 -7.92 -17.64
CA ALA A 350 5.48 -7.56 -18.01
C ALA A 350 5.53 -6.95 -19.41
N GLN A 351 4.94 -7.63 -20.40
CA GLN A 351 4.84 -7.08 -21.74
C GLN A 351 4.07 -5.76 -21.65
N ARG A 352 4.63 -4.71 -22.26
CA ARG A 352 3.89 -3.47 -22.55
C ARG A 352 2.54 -3.84 -23.14
N GLN A 353 1.47 -3.61 -22.38
CA GLN A 353 0.22 -3.21 -23.02
C GLN A 353 0.43 -1.75 -23.39
N ASP A 354 0.71 -1.50 -24.67
CA ASP A 354 0.61 -0.15 -25.21
C ASP A 354 -0.84 0.31 -25.02
N TYR A 355 -1.06 1.11 -23.97
CA TYR A 355 -2.29 1.84 -23.76
C TYR A 355 -2.33 2.99 -24.76
N GLN A 356 -2.94 2.75 -25.91
CA GLN A 356 -3.47 3.82 -26.76
C GLN A 356 -4.60 4.52 -25.98
N ARG A 357 -4.60 5.85 -26.03
CA ARG A 357 -5.38 6.77 -25.20
C ARG A 357 -6.89 6.58 -25.30
#